data_AF-A0A521VRI0-F1
#
_entry.id   AF-A0A521VRI0-F1
#
_cell.length_a   1.000
_cell.length_b   1.000
_cell.length_c   1.000
_cell.angle_alpha   90.00
_cell.angle_beta   90.00
_cell.angle_gamma   90.00
#
_symmetry.space_group_name_H-M   'P 1'
#
loop_
_entity.id
_entity.type
_entity.pdbx_description
1 polymer ?
#
loop_
_entity_poly.entity_id
_entity_poly.type
_entity_poly.pdbx_seq_one_letter_code
_entity_poly.pdbx_strand_id
1 'polypeptide(L)'
;MSEEQENDGAKQTAAAKPKRRAGTMSYQTTRFKSMTVALRELEQFIKSPVLLETGKPLKQFGDARPRELVANWLICSAANAEEDAGERMAFHSDPIGGDGIIVDTVTGETWPTEHILVPMPRTASVPDIEASIFKAVSEKQKKGGAAYAAGKTLVVFLNSGGGEWKPTRVARNLPAHDFGAVWVVGLSSAKDGEYIYGVANLHLDIGQAPAWTVHIAKDFGSWSVERKQ
;
A
#
# COMPACT_ATOMS: atom_id res chain seq x y z
N MET A 1 10.79 -15.06 -64.45
CA MET A 1 11.87 -14.33 -63.78
C MET A 1 11.19 -13.32 -62.86
N SER A 2 10.71 -13.76 -61.70
CA SER A 2 11.47 -13.86 -60.43
C SER A 2 11.72 -12.49 -59.83
N GLU A 3 10.87 -12.11 -58.87
CA GLU A 3 11.29 -11.71 -57.52
C GLU A 3 10.03 -11.55 -56.65
N GLU A 4 9.76 -12.60 -55.89
CA GLU A 4 8.95 -12.56 -54.67
C GLU A 4 9.70 -11.72 -53.64
N GLN A 5 9.04 -10.71 -53.07
CA GLN A 5 9.44 -10.15 -51.78
C GLN A 5 8.31 -10.40 -50.78
N GLU A 6 8.53 -11.45 -50.00
CA GLU A 6 7.94 -11.64 -48.68
C GLU A 6 8.12 -10.37 -47.85
N ASN A 7 7.01 -9.77 -47.42
CA ASN A 7 7.04 -8.86 -46.28
C ASN A 7 6.40 -9.58 -45.10
N ASP A 8 7.24 -10.37 -44.46
CA ASP A 8 7.00 -11.05 -43.21
C ASP A 8 7.24 -10.07 -42.06
N GLY A 9 6.40 -10.11 -41.03
CA GLY A 9 6.71 -9.48 -39.74
C GLY A 9 5.91 -8.24 -39.35
N ALA A 10 4.67 -8.45 -38.90
CA ALA A 10 4.12 -7.65 -37.80
C ALA A 10 3.18 -8.52 -36.94
N LYS A 11 3.74 -9.64 -36.45
CA LYS A 11 3.09 -10.47 -35.43
C LYS A 11 3.31 -9.81 -34.08
N GLN A 12 2.20 -9.48 -33.44
CA GLN A 12 2.03 -9.07 -32.05
C GLN A 12 3.13 -9.57 -31.10
N THR A 13 3.77 -8.63 -30.39
CA THR A 13 4.28 -8.88 -29.04
C THR A 13 3.50 -8.02 -28.07
N ALA A 14 2.25 -8.42 -27.83
CA ALA A 14 1.57 -8.05 -26.59
C ALA A 14 2.46 -8.54 -25.44
N ALA A 15 3.04 -7.62 -24.67
CA ALA A 15 3.77 -7.93 -23.47
C ALA A 15 2.95 -8.91 -22.63
N ALA A 16 3.57 -10.04 -22.27
CA ALA A 16 2.92 -11.11 -21.53
C ALA A 16 2.33 -10.57 -20.23
N LYS A 17 1.02 -10.33 -20.22
CA LYS A 17 0.28 -10.09 -18.98
C LYS A 17 0.47 -11.35 -18.12
N PRO A 18 0.97 -11.24 -16.88
CA PRO A 18 1.16 -12.40 -16.03
C PRO A 18 -0.19 -13.12 -15.87
N LYS A 19 -0.24 -14.41 -16.22
CA LYS A 19 -1.38 -15.29 -15.93
C LYS A 19 -1.51 -15.39 -14.40
N ARG A 20 -2.37 -14.56 -13.82
CA ARG A 20 -2.61 -14.52 -12.37
C ARG A 20 -3.77 -15.45 -12.02
N ARG A 21 -3.51 -16.36 -11.09
CA ARG A 21 -4.45 -17.40 -10.65
C ARG A 21 -5.58 -16.75 -9.84
N ALA A 22 -6.79 -16.80 -10.37
CA ALA A 22 -8.01 -16.61 -9.57
C ALA A 22 -8.14 -17.81 -8.62
N GLY A 23 -7.76 -17.63 -7.36
CA GLY A 23 -8.00 -18.57 -6.29
C GLY A 23 -9.13 -18.04 -5.40
N THR A 24 -10.28 -18.70 -5.40
CA THR A 24 -11.38 -18.40 -4.49
C THR A 24 -10.90 -18.59 -3.05
N MET A 25 -10.93 -17.52 -2.23
CA MET A 25 -10.47 -17.55 -0.84
C MET A 25 -11.29 -18.56 -0.01
N SER A 26 -10.67 -19.67 0.39
CA SER A 26 -11.30 -20.75 1.20
C SER A 26 -11.31 -20.45 2.71
N TYR A 27 -10.75 -19.31 3.13
CA TYR A 27 -10.62 -18.96 4.55
C TYR A 27 -11.57 -17.83 4.93
N GLN A 28 -12.18 -17.95 6.12
CA GLN A 28 -13.01 -16.89 6.67
C GLN A 28 -12.12 -15.69 7.02
N THR A 29 -12.44 -14.53 6.45
CA THR A 29 -11.75 -13.27 6.71
C THR A 29 -12.69 -12.27 7.37
N THR A 30 -12.14 -11.37 8.19
CA THR A 30 -12.85 -10.24 8.78
C THR A 30 -12.58 -8.98 7.97
N ARG A 31 -13.62 -8.20 7.71
CA ARG A 31 -13.52 -6.86 7.11
C ARG A 31 -14.49 -5.89 7.80
N PHE A 32 -14.25 -4.60 7.63
CA PHE A 32 -15.25 -3.60 7.96
C PHE A 32 -16.40 -3.62 6.95
N LYS A 33 -17.58 -3.15 7.37
CA LYS A 33 -18.76 -3.06 6.50
C LYS A 33 -18.57 -2.06 5.36
N SER A 34 -17.86 -0.96 5.62
CA SER A 34 -17.52 0.08 4.65
C SER A 34 -16.25 0.82 5.06
N MET A 35 -15.65 1.57 4.15
CA MET A 35 -14.48 2.43 4.41
C MET A 35 -14.80 3.54 5.41
N THR A 36 -16.04 4.04 5.41
CA THR A 36 -16.51 5.02 6.42
C THR A 36 -16.56 4.42 7.83
N VAL A 37 -17.08 3.20 7.97
CA VAL A 37 -17.10 2.51 9.28
C VAL A 37 -15.67 2.22 9.73
N ALA A 38 -14.82 1.74 8.82
CA ALA A 38 -13.41 1.52 9.11
C ALA A 38 -12.72 2.79 9.63
N LEU A 39 -12.92 3.94 8.98
CA LEU A 39 -12.30 5.20 9.38
C LEU A 39 -12.65 5.60 10.82
N ARG A 40 -13.93 5.48 11.19
CA ARG A 40 -14.40 5.78 12.55
C ARG A 40 -13.76 4.88 13.60
N GLU A 41 -13.66 3.58 13.32
CA GLU A 41 -13.04 2.61 14.23
C GLU A 41 -11.52 2.83 14.36
N LEU A 42 -10.88 3.28 13.28
CA LEU A 42 -9.44 3.56 13.22
C LEU A 42 -9.04 4.92 13.81
N GLU A 43 -10.00 5.79 14.11
CA GLU A 43 -9.79 7.15 14.64
C GLU A 43 -8.79 7.18 15.81
N GLN A 44 -8.99 6.31 16.80
CA GLN A 44 -8.15 6.25 18.00
C GLN A 44 -6.67 6.01 17.69
N PHE A 45 -6.38 5.26 16.61
CA PHE A 45 -5.03 4.92 16.19
C PHE A 45 -4.43 6.05 15.35
N ILE A 46 -5.21 6.64 14.45
CA ILE A 46 -4.79 7.79 13.65
C ILE A 46 -4.44 8.99 14.54
N LYS A 47 -5.23 9.22 15.60
CA LYS A 47 -4.98 10.27 16.61
C LYS A 47 -3.73 10.02 17.47
N SER A 48 -3.16 8.82 17.46
CA SER A 48 -2.05 8.45 18.34
C SER A 48 -0.93 7.72 17.59
N PRO A 49 0.12 8.44 17.16
CA PRO A 49 1.32 7.85 16.56
C PRO A 49 1.97 6.77 17.43
N VAL A 50 1.84 6.88 18.75
CA VAL A 50 2.33 5.88 19.71
C VAL A 50 1.55 4.56 19.57
N LEU A 51 0.24 4.61 19.39
CA LEU A 51 -0.57 3.40 19.19
C LEU A 51 -0.33 2.74 17.83
N LEU A 52 0.04 3.49 16.80
CA LEU A 52 0.48 2.91 15.52
C LEU A 52 1.77 2.07 15.69
N GLU A 53 2.68 2.53 16.54
CA GLU A 53 3.95 1.83 16.79
C GLU A 53 3.80 0.66 17.79
N THR A 54 3.12 0.91 18.90
CA THR A 54 3.11 0.02 20.07
C THR A 54 1.78 -0.68 20.33
N GLY A 55 0.74 -0.35 19.56
CA GLY A 55 -0.59 -0.90 19.76
C GLY A 55 -0.61 -2.42 19.65
N LYS A 56 -1.46 -3.03 20.48
CA LYS A 56 -1.58 -4.49 20.56
C LYS A 56 -2.25 -5.04 19.29
N PRO A 57 -1.87 -6.25 18.85
CA PRO A 57 -2.61 -7.01 17.85
C PRO A 57 -4.12 -7.07 18.13
N LEU A 58 -4.93 -6.88 17.09
CA LEU A 58 -6.39 -6.98 17.15
C LEU A 58 -6.82 -8.39 16.74
N LYS A 59 -7.20 -9.22 17.72
CA LYS A 59 -7.58 -10.63 17.50
C LYS A 59 -8.69 -10.79 16.46
N GLN A 60 -9.68 -9.89 16.47
CA GLN A 60 -10.80 -9.92 15.52
C GLN A 60 -10.37 -9.71 14.06
N PHE A 61 -9.18 -9.15 13.83
CA PHE A 61 -8.56 -8.97 12.52
C PHE A 61 -7.35 -9.89 12.29
N GLY A 62 -7.35 -11.08 12.89
CA GLY A 62 -6.28 -12.06 12.68
C GLY A 62 -4.93 -11.58 13.21
N ASP A 63 -4.93 -10.90 14.35
CA ASP A 63 -3.74 -10.32 14.99
C ASP A 63 -3.05 -9.20 14.18
N ALA A 64 -3.73 -8.62 13.19
CA ALA A 64 -3.30 -7.37 12.56
C ALA A 64 -3.12 -6.27 13.61
N ARG A 65 -2.06 -5.48 13.46
CA ARG A 65 -1.75 -4.35 14.34
C ARG A 65 -2.41 -3.08 13.82
N PRO A 66 -2.60 -2.06 14.68
CA PRO A 66 -3.26 -0.81 14.29
C PRO A 66 -2.70 -0.15 13.02
N ARG A 67 -1.38 -0.07 12.90
CA ARG A 67 -0.71 0.49 11.72
C ARG A 67 -1.01 -0.27 10.43
N GLU A 68 -1.22 -1.58 10.49
CA GLU A 68 -1.48 -2.42 9.32
C GLU A 68 -2.89 -2.15 8.80
N LEU A 69 -3.86 -2.02 9.72
CA LEU A 69 -5.22 -1.62 9.37
C LEU A 69 -5.29 -0.20 8.82
N VAL A 70 -4.59 0.76 9.44
CA VAL A 70 -4.54 2.15 8.96
C VAL A 70 -3.87 2.25 7.59
N ALA A 71 -2.77 1.55 7.37
CA ALA A 71 -2.08 1.56 6.08
C ALA A 71 -2.93 0.94 4.96
N ASN A 72 -3.56 -0.21 5.22
CA ASN A 72 -4.46 -0.84 4.27
C ASN A 72 -5.69 0.03 3.96
N TRP A 73 -6.23 0.72 4.97
CA TRP A 73 -7.29 1.70 4.76
C TRP A 73 -6.83 2.85 3.84
N LEU A 74 -5.64 3.41 4.06
CA LEU A 74 -5.08 4.48 3.23
C LEU A 74 -4.88 4.06 1.77
N ILE A 75 -4.35 2.85 1.54
CA ILE A 75 -4.17 2.30 0.18
C ILE A 75 -5.53 2.10 -0.50
N CYS A 76 -6.51 1.52 0.19
CA CYS A 76 -7.85 1.32 -0.36
C CYS A 76 -8.53 2.66 -0.66
N SER A 77 -8.38 3.67 0.20
CA SER A 77 -8.90 5.02 -0.05
C SER A 77 -8.29 5.63 -1.31
N ALA A 78 -6.98 5.53 -1.50
CA ALA A 78 -6.31 6.03 -2.70
C ALA A 78 -6.76 5.28 -3.97
N ALA A 79 -6.82 3.95 -3.91
CA ALA A 79 -7.24 3.15 -5.05
C ALA A 79 -8.72 3.37 -5.43
N ASN A 80 -9.62 3.51 -4.44
CA ASN A 80 -11.03 3.78 -4.69
C ASN A 80 -11.28 5.17 -5.29
N ALA A 81 -10.39 6.13 -5.07
CA ALA A 81 -10.52 7.46 -5.67
C ALA A 81 -10.20 7.49 -7.17
N GLU A 82 -9.50 6.49 -7.70
CA GLU A 82 -9.23 6.33 -9.13
C GLU A 82 -10.38 5.63 -9.88
N GLU A 83 -11.33 5.07 -9.14
CA GLU A 83 -12.43 4.28 -9.68
C GLU A 83 -13.74 5.07 -9.60
N ASP A 84 -14.49 5.17 -10.70
CA ASP A 84 -15.80 5.84 -10.73
C ASP A 84 -16.90 5.08 -9.94
N ALA A 85 -16.58 3.91 -9.39
CA ALA A 85 -17.54 2.93 -8.85
C ALA A 85 -17.70 2.93 -7.31
N GLY A 86 -17.09 3.87 -6.58
CA GLY A 86 -17.19 3.94 -5.12
C GLY A 86 -16.25 2.95 -4.39
N GLU A 87 -16.68 2.35 -3.27
CA GLU A 87 -15.85 1.48 -2.42
C GLU A 87 -15.60 0.07 -3.03
N ARG A 88 -14.89 -0.01 -4.16
CA ARG A 88 -14.53 -1.27 -4.84
C ARG A 88 -13.44 -2.06 -4.12
N MET A 89 -12.40 -1.38 -3.69
CA MET A 89 -11.26 -1.91 -2.96
C MET A 89 -11.58 -1.94 -1.47
N ALA A 90 -11.40 -3.11 -0.86
CA ALA A 90 -11.56 -3.34 0.57
C ALA A 90 -10.31 -4.01 1.15
N PHE A 91 -10.16 -3.98 2.48
CA PHE A 91 -9.11 -4.70 3.18
C PHE A 91 -9.67 -5.65 4.24
N HIS A 92 -9.00 -6.77 4.38
CA HIS A 92 -9.42 -7.92 5.16
C HIS A 92 -8.27 -8.39 6.08
N SER A 93 -8.62 -9.11 7.14
CA SER A 93 -7.66 -9.89 7.91
C SER A 93 -7.01 -11.00 7.06
N ASP A 94 -5.80 -11.40 7.41
CA ASP A 94 -5.14 -12.56 6.81
C ASP A 94 -5.00 -13.71 7.83
N PRO A 95 -5.89 -14.73 7.79
CA PRO A 95 -5.85 -15.83 8.75
C PRO A 95 -4.70 -16.82 8.52
N ILE A 96 -3.93 -16.70 7.43
CA ILE A 96 -2.81 -17.61 7.11
C ILE A 96 -1.44 -16.99 7.39
N GLY A 97 -1.39 -15.82 8.05
CA GLY A 97 -0.17 -15.29 8.65
C GLY A 97 0.50 -14.12 7.92
N GLY A 98 -0.24 -13.39 7.08
CA GLY A 98 0.16 -12.07 6.56
C GLY A 98 -0.35 -10.92 7.42
N ASP A 99 -0.05 -9.68 7.00
CA ASP A 99 -0.43 -8.45 7.71
C ASP A 99 -1.77 -7.85 7.22
N GLY A 100 -2.53 -8.65 6.45
CA GLY A 100 -3.83 -8.29 5.86
C GLY A 100 -3.88 -8.58 4.36
N ILE A 101 -5.06 -8.44 3.76
CA ILE A 101 -5.30 -8.69 2.34
C ILE A 101 -6.10 -7.54 1.76
N ILE A 102 -5.61 -6.93 0.68
CA ILE A 102 -6.41 -6.00 -0.14
C ILE A 102 -7.21 -6.83 -1.15
N VAL A 103 -8.48 -6.50 -1.34
CA VAL A 103 -9.42 -7.24 -2.18
C VAL A 103 -10.14 -6.27 -3.10
N ASP A 104 -10.15 -6.58 -4.40
CA ASP A 104 -11.09 -5.98 -5.34
C ASP A 104 -12.40 -6.74 -5.23
N THR A 105 -13.42 -6.11 -4.68
CA THR A 105 -14.70 -6.77 -4.39
C THR A 105 -15.53 -7.09 -5.63
N VAL A 106 -15.17 -6.51 -6.79
CA VAL A 106 -15.86 -6.77 -8.07
C VAL A 106 -15.23 -7.96 -8.77
N THR A 107 -13.90 -7.99 -8.88
CA THR A 107 -13.19 -9.07 -9.60
C THR A 107 -12.86 -10.27 -8.72
N GLY A 108 -12.83 -10.07 -7.39
CA GLY A 108 -12.36 -11.06 -6.43
C GLY A 108 -10.83 -11.21 -6.38
N GLU A 109 -10.09 -10.35 -7.09
CA GLU A 109 -8.63 -10.33 -7.00
C GLU A 109 -8.16 -9.94 -5.60
N THR A 110 -7.09 -10.58 -5.15
CA THR A 110 -6.53 -10.38 -3.80
C THR A 110 -5.04 -10.10 -3.86
N TRP A 111 -4.61 -9.22 -2.95
CA TRP A 111 -3.21 -8.86 -2.76
C TRP A 111 -2.87 -8.99 -1.27
N PRO A 112 -2.23 -10.10 -0.87
CA PRO A 112 -1.72 -10.24 0.48
C PRO A 112 -0.70 -9.15 0.78
N THR A 113 -0.72 -8.62 2.00
CA THR A 113 0.12 -7.51 2.42
C THR A 113 1.11 -7.93 3.49
N GLU A 114 2.28 -7.31 3.43
CA GLU A 114 3.31 -7.34 4.45
C GLU A 114 3.64 -5.91 4.82
N HIS A 115 3.80 -5.62 6.10
CA HIS A 115 4.00 -4.27 6.59
C HIS A 115 5.32 -4.12 7.31
N ILE A 116 5.98 -3.00 7.09
CA ILE A 116 7.11 -2.55 7.91
C ILE A 116 6.89 -1.11 8.34
N LEU A 117 7.08 -0.87 9.63
CA LEU A 117 7.02 0.46 10.22
C LEU A 117 8.41 1.08 10.18
N VAL A 118 8.51 2.29 9.65
CA VAL A 118 9.60 3.21 9.94
C VAL A 118 9.17 4.01 11.18
N PRO A 119 9.76 3.75 12.36
CA PRO A 119 9.30 4.30 13.63
C PRO A 119 9.58 5.81 13.71
N MET A 120 9.00 6.46 14.71
CA MET A 120 9.34 7.85 14.99
C MET A 120 10.84 7.99 15.34
N PRO A 121 11.49 9.09 14.94
CA PRO A 121 12.88 9.34 15.33
C PRO A 121 12.98 9.41 16.85
N ARG A 122 13.91 8.65 17.43
CA ARG A 122 14.19 8.72 18.88
C ARG A 122 15.14 9.87 19.25
N THR A 123 15.68 10.54 18.24
CA THR A 123 16.62 11.65 18.34
C THR A 123 16.04 12.87 17.62
N ALA A 124 16.53 14.07 17.95
CA ALA A 124 16.08 15.33 17.35
C ALA A 124 16.47 15.50 15.86
N SER A 125 17.25 14.57 15.29
CA SER A 125 17.62 14.59 13.87
C SER A 125 16.47 14.08 13.01
N VAL A 126 16.07 14.88 12.02
CA VAL A 126 15.15 14.42 10.96
C VAL A 126 15.83 13.27 10.21
N PRO A 127 15.25 12.06 10.19
CA PRO A 127 15.84 10.94 9.46
C PRO A 127 15.78 11.21 7.96
N ASP A 128 16.78 10.72 7.23
CA ASP A 128 16.68 10.58 5.79
C ASP A 128 15.56 9.57 5.47
N ILE A 129 14.43 10.09 4.99
CA ILE A 129 13.23 9.31 4.71
C ILE A 129 13.47 8.33 3.56
N GLU A 130 14.17 8.75 2.49
CA GLU A 130 14.47 7.87 1.35
C GLU A 130 15.34 6.71 1.81
N ALA A 131 16.42 6.99 2.55
CA ALA A 131 17.29 5.95 3.09
C ALA A 131 16.54 5.01 4.06
N SER A 132 15.60 5.54 4.84
CA SER A 132 14.77 4.76 5.75
C SER A 132 13.82 3.81 5.01
N ILE A 133 13.22 4.28 3.90
CA ILE A 133 12.40 3.44 3.01
C ILE A 133 13.27 2.32 2.42
N PHE A 134 14.44 2.64 1.87
CA PHE A 134 15.33 1.64 1.27
C PHE A 134 15.78 0.58 2.27
N LYS A 135 16.12 1.02 3.49
CA LYS A 135 16.46 0.11 4.58
C LYS A 135 15.29 -0.81 4.91
N ALA A 136 14.09 -0.26 5.09
CA ALA A 136 12.89 -1.04 5.42
C ALA A 136 12.56 -2.10 4.36
N VAL A 137 12.61 -1.73 3.07
CA VAL A 137 12.39 -2.67 1.96
C VAL A 137 13.45 -3.78 1.96
N SER A 138 14.73 -3.40 2.13
CA SER A 138 15.83 -4.36 2.18
C SER A 138 15.71 -5.33 3.36
N GLU A 139 15.31 -4.85 4.54
CA GLU A 139 15.11 -5.69 5.72
C GLU A 139 13.96 -6.69 5.54
N LYS A 140 12.86 -6.26 4.93
CA LYS A 140 11.73 -7.16 4.63
C LYS A 140 12.08 -8.18 3.55
N GLN A 141 12.80 -7.79 2.51
CA GLN A 141 13.32 -8.73 1.51
C GLN A 141 14.23 -9.79 2.16
N LYS A 142 15.11 -9.40 3.10
CA LYS A 142 16.04 -10.31 3.78
C LYS A 142 15.37 -11.35 4.69
N LYS A 143 14.12 -11.16 5.13
CA LYS A 143 13.44 -12.12 6.03
C LYS A 143 13.29 -13.51 5.43
N GLY A 144 13.12 -13.62 4.11
CA GLY A 144 12.98 -14.91 3.44
C GLY A 144 13.17 -14.89 1.93
N GLY A 145 13.71 -13.79 1.39
CA GLY A 145 13.95 -13.62 -0.04
C GLY A 145 12.69 -13.78 -0.89
N ALA A 146 12.88 -14.27 -2.11
CA ALA A 146 11.81 -14.48 -3.07
C ALA A 146 10.65 -15.33 -2.54
N ALA A 147 10.93 -16.41 -1.81
CA ALA A 147 9.88 -17.31 -1.29
C ALA A 147 8.93 -16.61 -0.31
N TYR A 148 9.43 -15.62 0.45
CA TYR A 148 8.63 -14.83 1.36
C TYR A 148 7.89 -13.68 0.67
N ALA A 149 8.53 -13.03 -0.31
CA ALA A 149 8.06 -11.79 -0.91
C ALA A 149 7.19 -11.98 -2.17
N ALA A 150 7.43 -13.05 -2.95
CA ALA A 150 6.77 -13.26 -4.24
C ALA A 150 5.24 -13.29 -4.10
N GLY A 151 4.57 -12.48 -4.94
CA GLY A 151 3.11 -12.37 -4.95
C GLY A 151 2.51 -11.53 -3.83
N LYS A 152 3.31 -11.03 -2.89
CA LYS A 152 2.85 -10.13 -1.82
C LYS A 152 3.09 -8.66 -2.14
N THR A 153 2.30 -7.81 -1.52
CA THR A 153 2.45 -6.35 -1.52
C THR A 153 3.17 -5.92 -0.24
N LEU A 154 4.32 -5.27 -0.37
CA LEU A 154 4.99 -4.66 0.78
C LEU A 154 4.43 -3.25 1.01
N VAL A 155 4.15 -2.93 2.26
CA VAL A 155 3.67 -1.62 2.70
C VAL A 155 4.65 -1.05 3.73
N VAL A 156 5.28 0.07 3.39
CA VAL A 156 6.15 0.83 4.29
C VAL A 156 5.32 1.93 4.94
N PHE A 157 5.14 1.87 6.26
CA PHE A 157 4.45 2.90 7.03
C PHE A 157 5.49 3.84 7.67
N LEU A 158 5.51 5.10 7.23
CA LEU A 158 6.30 6.18 7.83
C LEU A 158 5.54 6.79 9.02
N ASN A 159 5.86 6.36 10.23
CA ASN A 159 5.31 6.96 11.46
C ASN A 159 6.00 8.30 11.81
N SER A 160 7.14 8.59 11.19
CA SER A 160 8.09 9.63 11.57
C SER A 160 7.64 11.08 11.34
N GLY A 161 6.37 11.35 11.04
CA GLY A 161 5.95 12.65 10.49
C GLY A 161 6.70 12.87 9.18
N GLY A 162 6.25 12.15 8.15
CA GLY A 162 6.95 12.03 6.87
C GLY A 162 7.17 13.41 6.27
N GLY A 163 8.40 13.91 6.42
CA GLY A 163 8.88 15.07 5.68
C GLY A 163 8.69 14.85 4.18
N GLU A 164 8.84 15.92 3.42
CA GLU A 164 8.67 15.85 1.97
C GLU A 164 9.65 14.83 1.36
N TRP A 165 9.13 13.87 0.62
CA TRP A 165 9.90 12.91 -0.15
C TRP A 165 9.28 12.78 -1.54
N LYS A 166 10.07 12.34 -2.52
CA LYS A 166 9.68 12.32 -3.94
C LYS A 166 9.42 10.89 -4.40
N PRO A 167 8.15 10.44 -4.53
CA PRO A 167 7.83 9.04 -4.85
C PRO A 167 8.54 8.48 -6.08
N THR A 168 8.55 9.22 -7.18
CA THR A 168 9.24 8.79 -8.41
C THR A 168 10.75 8.67 -8.23
N ARG A 169 11.38 9.52 -7.42
CA ARG A 169 12.80 9.40 -7.11
C ARG A 169 13.07 8.16 -6.25
N VAL A 170 12.26 7.93 -5.23
CA VAL A 170 12.38 6.74 -4.38
C VAL A 170 12.19 5.47 -5.19
N ALA A 171 11.15 5.40 -6.03
CA ALA A 171 10.88 4.26 -6.89
C ALA A 171 12.06 3.95 -7.85
N ARG A 172 12.69 4.98 -8.44
CA ARG A 172 13.85 4.81 -9.34
C ARG A 172 15.10 4.28 -8.65
N ASN A 173 15.23 4.51 -7.35
CA ASN A 173 16.39 4.13 -6.56
C ASN A 173 16.08 3.00 -5.58
N LEU A 174 14.91 2.38 -5.71
CA LEU A 174 14.47 1.34 -4.80
C LEU A 174 15.39 0.10 -4.96
N PRO A 175 15.88 -0.50 -3.87
CA PRO A 175 16.69 -1.71 -3.95
C PRO A 175 15.89 -2.84 -4.58
N ALA A 176 16.59 -3.75 -5.26
CA ALA A 176 15.97 -4.93 -5.87
C ALA A 176 15.20 -5.76 -4.83
N HIS A 177 13.99 -6.19 -5.18
CA HIS A 177 13.10 -6.96 -4.33
C HIS A 177 12.19 -7.88 -5.15
N ASP A 178 11.61 -8.88 -4.50
CA ASP A 178 10.70 -9.84 -5.14
C ASP A 178 9.22 -9.59 -4.83
N PHE A 179 8.90 -8.54 -4.07
CA PHE A 179 7.51 -8.12 -3.84
C PHE A 179 6.83 -7.72 -5.14
N GLY A 180 5.54 -8.10 -5.28
CA GLY A 180 4.74 -7.78 -6.47
C GLY A 180 4.38 -6.29 -6.58
N ALA A 181 4.40 -5.58 -5.46
CA ALA A 181 4.26 -4.13 -5.38
C ALA A 181 4.87 -3.63 -4.06
N VAL A 182 5.31 -2.37 -4.05
CA VAL A 182 5.75 -1.66 -2.84
C VAL A 182 4.96 -0.36 -2.70
N TRP A 183 4.26 -0.22 -1.60
CA TRP A 183 3.55 0.99 -1.22
C TRP A 183 4.27 1.69 -0.06
N VAL A 184 4.18 3.02 -0.04
CA VAL A 184 4.60 3.84 1.08
C VAL A 184 3.44 4.70 1.52
N VAL A 185 3.15 4.68 2.81
CA VAL A 185 2.16 5.55 3.45
C VAL A 185 2.81 6.32 4.59
N GLY A 186 2.40 7.56 4.83
CA GLY A 186 2.98 8.35 5.91
C GLY A 186 2.19 9.60 6.23
N LEU A 187 2.17 9.97 7.51
CA LEU A 187 1.53 11.21 7.95
C LEU A 187 2.35 12.40 7.45
N SER A 188 1.76 13.26 6.63
CA SER A 188 2.37 14.50 6.14
C SER A 188 2.07 15.68 7.07
N SER A 189 0.85 15.77 7.60
CA SER A 189 0.50 16.78 8.61
C SER A 189 -0.69 16.36 9.47
N ALA A 190 -0.69 16.79 10.72
CA ALA A 190 -1.85 16.74 11.60
C ALA A 190 -2.04 18.11 12.24
N LYS A 191 -3.16 18.78 11.94
CA LYS A 191 -3.44 20.14 12.44
C LYS A 191 -4.94 20.31 12.68
N ASP A 192 -5.32 20.93 13.80
CA ASP A 192 -6.70 21.26 14.15
C ASP A 192 -7.68 20.06 14.07
N GLY A 193 -7.17 18.85 14.32
CA GLY A 193 -7.93 17.60 14.27
C GLY A 193 -8.03 16.97 12.89
N GLU A 194 -7.52 17.60 11.84
CA GLU A 194 -7.42 17.05 10.49
C GLU A 194 -6.09 16.33 10.27
N TYR A 195 -6.12 15.25 9.48
CA TYR A 195 -4.96 14.41 9.21
C TYR A 195 -4.75 14.26 7.72
N ILE A 196 -3.52 14.49 7.27
CA ILE A 196 -3.14 14.41 5.87
C ILE A 196 -2.06 13.36 5.72
N TYR A 197 -2.32 12.35 4.89
CA TYR A 197 -1.39 11.26 4.60
C TYR A 197 -0.93 11.30 3.15
N GLY A 198 0.36 11.11 2.94
CA GLY A 198 0.89 10.74 1.62
C GLY A 198 0.76 9.24 1.41
N VAL A 199 0.30 8.84 0.23
CA VAL A 199 0.21 7.45 -0.22
C VAL A 199 0.88 7.35 -1.58
N ALA A 200 1.75 6.38 -1.79
CA ALA A 200 2.36 6.17 -3.11
C ALA A 200 2.60 4.70 -3.40
N ASN A 201 2.40 4.32 -4.65
CA ASN A 201 2.80 3.04 -5.22
C ASN A 201 4.13 3.24 -5.97
N LEU A 202 5.18 2.54 -5.55
CA LEU A 202 6.52 2.70 -6.11
C LEU A 202 6.75 1.93 -7.42
N HIS A 203 5.69 1.53 -8.11
CA HIS A 203 5.79 0.94 -9.43
C HIS A 203 5.98 2.01 -10.52
N LEU A 204 6.84 1.72 -11.51
CA LEU A 204 7.25 2.67 -12.55
C LEU A 204 6.72 2.34 -13.95
N ASP A 205 5.66 1.54 -14.07
CA ASP A 205 5.10 1.12 -15.36
C ASP A 205 4.82 2.28 -16.33
N ILE A 206 4.47 3.45 -15.80
CA ILE A 206 4.15 4.66 -16.57
C ILE A 206 5.23 5.74 -16.46
N GLY A 207 6.46 5.38 -16.07
CA GLY A 207 7.61 6.29 -15.94
C GLY A 207 7.63 7.16 -14.67
N GLN A 208 6.53 7.17 -13.92
CA GLN A 208 6.37 7.84 -12.64
C GLN A 208 5.63 6.96 -11.63
N ALA A 209 5.95 7.15 -10.35
CA ALA A 209 5.30 6.45 -9.25
C ALA A 209 3.96 7.14 -8.92
N PRO A 210 2.81 6.45 -9.06
CA PRO A 210 1.52 7.01 -8.66
C PRO A 210 1.54 7.43 -7.18
N ALA A 211 1.06 8.64 -6.90
CA ALA A 211 1.04 9.20 -5.57
C ALA A 211 -0.23 10.01 -5.32
N TRP A 212 -0.66 10.04 -4.06
CA TRP A 212 -1.88 10.68 -3.60
C TRP A 212 -1.67 11.36 -2.25
N THR A 213 -2.51 12.35 -1.98
CA THR A 213 -2.78 12.85 -0.64
C THR A 213 -4.16 12.36 -0.20
N VAL A 214 -4.25 11.80 1.00
CA VAL A 214 -5.53 11.47 1.67
C VAL A 214 -5.77 12.47 2.79
N HIS A 215 -6.85 13.24 2.68
CA HIS A 215 -7.29 14.20 3.69
C HIS A 215 -8.41 13.61 4.52
N ILE A 216 -8.20 13.44 5.82
CA ILE A 216 -9.19 12.94 6.77
C ILE A 216 -9.78 14.14 7.52
N ALA A 217 -11.11 14.28 7.44
CA ALA A 217 -11.83 15.34 8.12
C ALA A 217 -11.78 15.17 9.64
N LYS A 218 -11.88 16.28 10.37
CA LYS A 218 -11.79 16.34 11.84
C LYS A 218 -12.75 15.40 12.60
N ASP A 219 -13.87 15.07 11.98
CA ASP A 219 -14.92 14.23 12.55
C ASP A 219 -14.77 12.74 12.23
N PHE A 220 -13.75 12.37 11.44
CA PHE A 220 -13.52 11.01 10.96
C PHE A 220 -14.76 10.42 10.24
N GLY A 221 -15.66 11.29 9.77
CA GLY A 221 -16.87 10.93 9.05
C GLY A 221 -16.70 10.94 7.53
N SER A 222 -15.63 11.58 7.04
CA SER A 222 -15.35 11.72 5.62
C SER A 222 -13.85 11.88 5.34
N TRP A 223 -13.48 11.66 4.09
CA TRP A 223 -12.14 11.92 3.57
C TRP A 223 -12.23 12.36 2.11
N SER A 224 -11.17 12.99 1.62
CA SER A 224 -10.95 13.22 0.19
C SER A 224 -9.57 12.72 -0.21
N VAL A 225 -9.41 12.42 -1.49
CA VAL A 225 -8.15 11.97 -2.06
C VAL A 225 -7.81 12.85 -3.25
N GLU A 226 -6.58 13.34 -3.29
CA GLU A 226 -6.03 14.11 -4.41
C GLU A 226 -4.86 13.35 -5.02
N ARG A 227 -4.87 13.15 -6.34
CA ARG A 227 -3.73 12.58 -7.05
C ARG A 227 -2.64 13.63 -7.24
N LYS A 228 -1.40 13.29 -6.86
CA LYS A 228 -0.22 14.12 -7.16
C LYS A 228 0.28 13.78 -8.57
N GLN A 229 0.45 14.82 -9.39
CA GLN A 229 1.00 14.70 -10.75
C GLN A 229 2.48 14.33 -10.74
#